data_AF-A0A6A6TYC7-F1
#
_entry.id   AF-A0A6A6TYC7-F1
#
_cell.length_a   1.000
_cell.length_b   1.000
_cell.length_c   1.000
_cell.angle_alpha   90.00
_cell.angle_beta   90.00
_cell.angle_gamma   90.00
#
_symmetry.space_group_name_H-M   'P 1'
#
loop_
_entity.id
_entity.type
_entity.pdbx_description
1 polymer ?
#
loop_
_entity_poly.entity_id
_entity_poly.type
_entity_poly.pdbx_seq_one_letter_code
_entity_poly.pdbx_strand_id
1 'polypeptide(L)'
;MNEALSKSKLFGIGGADGTVVAVGGWGQMAGRLLHTEMEASASRVQLVLTVSGHGPFTAQYGLGVDQYLEVKVVTADGKHLVCNKVSNPDLFWAIRGGGGGTFGVVVEATLKVYREEEIFPMTAMTFWVKSTSYLPSKLYEPTQYLLNQLPALYDKGISGYFLPIIGNIRGLAMHPNADVATVNALWKPILEKLQSYPTMQPFQSKPLVFDNFTQFYTAAFGTWESHFTKTTYLKDAPSNMGVVPMESWFLKKEHIQGQKFIDAMGGTNGLATFLLVQPHPKLGNGNDTSTHPGWRDAAIYSTGFKIPGVTNFESFRKLNPAPQGGAYSCECNAEVPNWQESFWGSNYPKLAQIKTQYDPSGLFWTTPGINAEQWEVKSGRVCKVNGKPVAVAPTAVAPTTDDATSAHWLLNRKTILGSFQLIEKAPPSSSYLGLQPTAVPAVPYSLPI
;
A
#
# COMPACT_ATOMS: atom_id res chain seq x y z
N MET A 1 14.77 -7.17 -5.87
CA MET A 1 15.93 -7.68 -5.15
C MET A 1 17.04 -7.93 -6.12
N ASN A 2 17.34 -9.11 -6.66
CA ASN A 2 18.69 -9.23 -7.22
C ASN A 2 18.99 -8.54 -8.60
N GLU A 3 18.05 -8.18 -9.49
CA GLU A 3 18.42 -7.40 -10.72
C GLU A 3 18.35 -5.87 -10.51
N ALA A 4 17.49 -5.41 -9.60
CA ALA A 4 17.31 -3.98 -9.31
C ALA A 4 18.11 -3.49 -8.07
N LEU A 5 18.51 -4.38 -7.15
CA LEU A 5 19.51 -4.08 -6.12
C LEU A 5 20.94 -4.22 -6.65
N SER A 6 21.21 -5.07 -7.66
CA SER A 6 22.55 -5.17 -8.25
C SER A 6 22.96 -3.90 -9.02
N LYS A 7 22.00 -3.23 -9.67
CA LYS A 7 22.25 -2.00 -10.43
C LYS A 7 22.52 -0.77 -9.56
N SER A 8 22.15 -0.77 -8.27
CA SER A 8 22.38 0.36 -7.37
C SER A 8 23.76 0.37 -6.71
N LYS A 9 24.48 -0.76 -6.71
CA LYS A 9 25.75 -1.00 -5.97
C LYS A 9 25.72 -0.68 -4.46
N LEU A 10 24.56 -0.36 -3.88
CA LEU A 10 24.45 0.10 -2.49
C LEU A 10 24.11 -1.02 -1.49
N PHE A 11 23.47 -2.11 -1.94
CA PHE A 11 23.05 -3.22 -1.06
C PHE A 11 23.15 -4.56 -1.80
N GLY A 12 23.77 -5.57 -1.17
CA GLY A 12 23.78 -6.96 -1.63
C GLY A 12 22.71 -7.79 -0.92
N ILE A 13 22.24 -8.87 -1.55
CA ILE A 13 21.34 -9.85 -0.93
C ILE A 13 22.09 -11.17 -0.82
N GLY A 14 22.10 -11.76 0.37
CA GLY A 14 22.65 -13.09 0.60
C GLY A 14 21.72 -13.88 1.51
N GLY A 15 21.60 -15.18 1.26
CA GLY A 15 20.91 -16.12 2.14
C GLY A 15 19.50 -16.49 1.71
N ALA A 16 19.38 -17.66 1.08
CA ALA A 16 18.30 -18.65 1.21
C ALA A 16 18.64 -19.81 0.25
N ASP A 17 18.83 -21.03 0.78
CA ASP A 17 18.82 -22.24 -0.05
C ASP A 17 17.34 -22.63 -0.26
N GLY A 18 16.77 -22.26 -1.42
CA GLY A 18 15.38 -22.61 -1.79
C GLY A 18 14.52 -21.42 -2.24
N THR A 19 13.32 -21.72 -2.75
CA THR A 19 12.37 -20.71 -3.25
C THR A 19 11.59 -20.07 -2.10
N VAL A 20 11.84 -18.80 -1.82
CA VAL A 20 11.15 -18.07 -0.75
C VAL A 20 10.58 -16.74 -1.26
N VAL A 21 9.55 -16.25 -0.56
CA VAL A 21 8.83 -15.00 -0.81
C VAL A 21 9.11 -14.02 0.31
N ALA A 22 9.58 -12.81 -0.03
CA ALA A 22 9.61 -11.68 0.90
C ALA A 22 8.27 -10.93 0.88
N VAL A 23 7.85 -10.39 2.03
CA VAL A 23 6.52 -9.76 2.19
C VAL A 23 6.68 -8.33 2.72
N GLY A 24 5.86 -7.39 2.24
CA GLY A 24 5.72 -6.05 2.82
C GLY A 24 6.09 -4.90 1.88
N GLY A 25 5.12 -4.06 1.53
CA GLY A 25 5.29 -2.94 0.61
C GLY A 25 4.74 -3.18 -0.80
N TRP A 26 4.17 -2.14 -1.41
CA TRP A 26 3.70 -2.10 -2.81
C TRP A 26 4.77 -2.60 -3.76
N GLY A 27 4.57 -3.75 -4.42
CA GLY A 27 5.38 -4.24 -5.55
C GLY A 27 6.91 -4.28 -5.36
N GLN A 28 7.42 -4.00 -4.16
CA GLN A 28 8.84 -3.67 -3.95
C GLN A 28 9.56 -4.71 -3.10
N MET A 29 8.83 -5.59 -2.43
CA MET A 29 9.40 -6.69 -1.65
C MET A 29 8.80 -8.04 -1.98
N ALA A 30 7.70 -8.06 -2.73
CA ALA A 30 7.11 -9.30 -3.18
C ALA A 30 8.01 -9.80 -4.32
N GLY A 31 8.94 -10.69 -4.01
CA GLY A 31 9.96 -11.20 -4.91
C GLY A 31 10.25 -12.67 -4.67
N ARG A 32 10.51 -13.41 -5.74
CA ARG A 32 10.95 -14.81 -5.67
C ARG A 32 12.46 -14.84 -5.51
N LEU A 33 12.97 -15.39 -4.42
CA LEU A 33 14.39 -15.74 -4.29
C LEU A 33 14.60 -17.11 -4.93
N LEU A 34 14.75 -17.14 -6.25
CA LEU A 34 15.53 -18.17 -6.91
C LEU A 34 16.87 -17.51 -7.25
N HIS A 35 17.98 -18.25 -7.10
CA HIS A 35 19.34 -17.82 -7.44
C HIS A 35 19.40 -16.47 -8.19
N THR A 36 19.80 -15.42 -7.48
CA THR A 36 20.26 -14.15 -8.05
C THR A 36 19.28 -13.26 -8.84
N GLU A 37 17.94 -13.41 -8.82
CA GLU A 37 16.99 -12.35 -9.35
C GLU A 37 15.82 -11.91 -8.42
N MET A 38 15.54 -10.61 -8.35
CA MET A 38 14.26 -9.99 -7.93
C MET A 38 14.29 -8.57 -8.47
N GLU A 39 13.15 -8.06 -8.88
CA GLU A 39 13.01 -6.73 -9.46
C GLU A 39 12.26 -5.83 -8.46
N ALA A 40 12.93 -4.79 -7.96
CA ALA A 40 12.36 -3.71 -7.16
C ALA A 40 13.42 -2.60 -6.98
N SER A 41 13.08 -1.34 -7.23
CA SER A 41 14.04 -0.24 -7.08
C SER A 41 14.46 -0.04 -5.62
N ALA A 42 15.77 -0.15 -5.37
CA ALA A 42 16.41 -0.19 -4.04
C ALA A 42 16.02 0.97 -3.10
N SER A 43 15.88 2.19 -3.62
CA SER A 43 15.57 3.39 -2.83
C SER A 43 14.15 3.39 -2.27
N ARG A 44 13.21 2.72 -2.95
CA ARG A 44 11.81 2.66 -2.52
C ARG A 44 11.59 1.58 -1.45
N VAL A 45 12.36 0.49 -1.53
CA VAL A 45 12.36 -0.61 -0.55
C VAL A 45 12.65 -0.09 0.86
N GLN A 46 13.69 0.72 1.04
CA GLN A 46 14.08 1.18 2.37
C GLN A 46 13.07 2.16 3.01
N LEU A 47 12.48 3.05 2.21
CA LEU A 47 11.46 3.99 2.68
C LEU A 47 10.18 3.26 3.11
N VAL A 48 9.71 2.33 2.29
CA VAL A 48 8.47 1.59 2.56
C VAL A 48 8.61 0.69 3.79
N LEU A 49 9.78 0.08 3.96
CA LEU A 49 10.07 -0.84 5.06
C LEU A 49 10.26 -0.15 6.42
N THR A 50 10.66 1.12 6.47
CA THR A 50 10.89 1.85 7.74
C THR A 50 9.69 2.66 8.22
N VAL A 51 8.63 2.77 7.40
CA VAL A 51 7.44 3.55 7.73
C VAL A 51 6.24 2.65 8.07
N SER A 52 6.01 1.57 7.32
CA SER A 52 5.06 0.49 7.60
C SER A 52 5.20 -0.58 6.52
N GLY A 53 4.73 -0.28 5.30
CA GLY A 53 4.80 -1.15 4.13
C GLY A 53 3.67 -2.18 4.06
N HIS A 54 2.51 -1.79 3.51
CA HIS A 54 1.44 -2.73 3.22
C HIS A 54 1.61 -3.42 1.85
N GLY A 55 0.93 -4.53 1.60
CA GLY A 55 1.04 -5.32 0.38
C GLY A 55 0.05 -6.49 0.35
N PRO A 56 0.06 -7.32 -0.72
CA PRO A 56 -0.95 -8.37 -0.90
C PRO A 56 -1.01 -9.41 0.22
N PHE A 57 0.10 -9.63 0.92
CA PHE A 57 0.22 -10.67 1.93
C PHE A 57 0.32 -10.16 3.38
N THR A 58 -0.05 -8.91 3.62
CA THR A 58 0.05 -8.32 4.97
C THR A 58 -0.88 -8.95 5.98
N ALA A 59 -2.09 -9.35 5.56
CA ALA A 59 -3.02 -10.05 6.45
C ALA A 59 -2.39 -11.34 7.00
N GLN A 60 -1.58 -12.04 6.21
CA GLN A 60 -1.02 -13.33 6.54
C GLN A 60 0.31 -13.20 7.30
N TYR A 61 1.14 -12.21 6.97
CA TYR A 61 2.53 -12.13 7.46
C TYR A 61 2.92 -10.81 8.12
N GLY A 62 2.05 -9.81 8.08
CA GLY A 62 2.28 -8.48 8.68
C GLY A 62 2.79 -7.45 7.69
N LEU A 63 2.99 -6.24 8.19
CA LEU A 63 3.58 -5.13 7.44
C LEU A 63 5.05 -5.40 7.10
N GLY A 64 5.63 -4.61 6.20
CA GLY A 64 7.07 -4.64 5.91
C GLY A 64 7.93 -4.44 7.16
N VAL A 65 7.52 -3.54 8.05
CA VAL A 65 8.17 -3.36 9.36
C VAL A 65 8.15 -4.63 10.22
N ASP A 66 7.17 -5.53 10.05
CA ASP A 66 7.06 -6.76 10.83
C ASP A 66 8.07 -7.82 10.38
N GLN A 67 8.69 -7.61 9.22
CA GLN A 67 9.62 -8.57 8.63
C GLN A 67 11.05 -8.39 9.12
N TYR A 68 11.40 -7.25 9.72
CA TYR A 68 12.74 -7.04 10.24
C TYR A 68 13.09 -8.00 11.37
N LEU A 69 14.24 -8.65 11.21
CA LEU A 69 14.92 -9.40 12.27
C LEU A 69 16.07 -8.58 12.85
N GLU A 70 16.78 -7.84 11.99
CA GLU A 70 17.91 -6.99 12.36
C GLU A 70 18.09 -5.87 11.34
N VAL A 71 18.60 -4.71 11.77
CA VAL A 71 19.13 -3.66 10.90
C VAL A 71 20.50 -3.24 11.35
N LYS A 72 21.35 -2.89 10.39
CA LYS A 72 22.57 -2.14 10.65
C LYS A 72 22.38 -0.70 10.23
N VAL A 73 22.73 0.23 11.11
CA VAL A 73 22.46 1.66 10.95
C VAL A 73 23.69 2.48 11.28
N VAL A 74 23.94 3.52 10.49
CA VAL A 74 24.91 4.58 10.79
C VAL A 74 24.16 5.75 11.43
N THR A 75 24.47 6.05 12.69
CA THR A 75 23.84 7.13 13.47
C THR A 75 24.43 8.50 13.15
N ALA A 76 23.85 9.57 13.70
CA ALA A 76 24.25 10.94 13.39
C ALA A 76 25.69 11.28 13.82
N ASP A 77 26.20 10.59 14.84
CA ASP A 77 27.59 10.65 15.30
C ASP A 77 28.53 9.70 14.53
N GLY A 78 28.06 9.07 13.45
CA GLY A 78 28.85 8.22 12.57
C GLY A 78 29.08 6.80 13.07
N LYS A 79 28.47 6.38 14.19
CA LYS A 79 28.62 5.01 14.69
C LYS A 79 27.82 4.01 13.86
N HIS A 80 28.43 2.87 13.59
CA HIS A 80 27.77 1.73 12.97
C HIS A 80 27.20 0.82 14.06
N LEU A 81 25.88 0.78 14.18
CA LEU A 81 25.16 0.01 15.18
C LEU A 81 24.41 -1.16 14.54
N VAL A 82 24.38 -2.28 15.26
CA VAL A 82 23.47 -3.41 14.99
C VAL A 82 22.26 -3.26 15.89
N CYS A 83 21.06 -3.23 15.31
CA CYS A 83 19.81 -3.06 16.03
C CYS A 83 18.89 -4.26 15.79
N ASN A 84 18.50 -4.94 16.86
CA ASN A 84 17.58 -6.07 16.87
C ASN A 84 16.87 -6.14 18.24
N LYS A 85 16.21 -7.26 18.58
CA LYS A 85 15.48 -7.40 19.86
C LYS A 85 16.35 -7.39 21.11
N VAL A 86 17.67 -7.61 20.99
CA VAL A 86 18.60 -7.72 22.13
C VAL A 86 19.70 -6.66 22.13
N SER A 87 20.04 -6.09 20.98
CA SER A 87 21.05 -5.03 20.82
C SER A 87 20.39 -3.77 20.25
N ASN A 88 20.55 -2.62 20.92
CA ASN A 88 19.87 -1.35 20.58
C ASN A 88 18.36 -1.51 20.28
N PRO A 89 17.57 -2.15 21.18
CA PRO A 89 16.19 -2.53 20.89
C PRO A 89 15.23 -1.35 20.79
N ASP A 90 15.55 -0.23 21.42
CA ASP A 90 14.85 1.05 21.30
C ASP A 90 14.96 1.62 19.88
N LEU A 91 16.18 1.68 19.33
CA LEU A 91 16.45 2.12 17.97
C LEU A 91 15.85 1.16 16.94
N PHE A 92 15.92 -0.16 17.19
CA PHE A 92 15.27 -1.17 16.36
C PHE A 92 13.75 -0.96 16.29
N TRP A 93 13.11 -0.73 17.43
CA TRP A 93 11.68 -0.42 17.50
C TRP A 93 11.34 0.87 16.72
N ALA A 94 12.15 1.92 16.86
CA ALA A 94 11.93 3.20 16.19
C ALA A 94 12.10 3.14 14.67
N ILE A 95 13.10 2.41 14.16
CA ILE A 95 13.33 2.21 12.72
C ILE A 95 12.16 1.43 12.07
N ARG A 96 11.51 0.53 12.82
CA ARG A 96 10.36 -0.26 12.36
C ARG A 96 9.05 0.52 12.48
N GLY A 97 8.91 1.65 11.78
CA GLY A 97 7.65 2.40 11.67
C GLY A 97 7.74 3.91 11.92
N GLY A 98 8.84 4.38 12.50
CA GLY A 98 9.07 5.79 12.79
C GLY A 98 9.45 6.63 11.57
N GLY A 99 9.58 6.03 10.40
CA GLY A 99 9.80 6.71 9.13
C GLY A 99 11.25 6.73 8.66
N GLY A 100 11.43 6.59 7.35
CA GLY A 100 12.75 6.58 6.72
C GLY A 100 13.48 7.91 6.85
N GLY A 101 14.80 7.87 6.96
CA GLY A 101 15.63 9.08 6.97
C GLY A 101 15.54 9.91 8.25
N THR A 102 15.08 9.34 9.37
CA THR A 102 15.01 10.07 10.65
C THR A 102 15.93 9.51 11.73
N PHE A 103 16.06 8.20 11.91
CA PHE A 103 16.85 7.64 13.03
C PHE A 103 18.33 7.37 12.70
N GLY A 104 18.68 7.40 11.42
CA GLY A 104 20.00 7.03 10.92
C GLY A 104 19.95 6.54 9.48
N VAL A 105 21.12 6.28 8.90
CA VAL A 105 21.25 5.68 7.57
C VAL A 105 21.30 4.17 7.74
N VAL A 106 20.23 3.47 7.40
CA VAL A 106 20.22 2.00 7.42
C VAL A 106 21.08 1.50 6.26
N VAL A 107 22.09 0.69 6.56
CA VAL A 107 23.09 0.19 5.59
C VAL A 107 22.98 -1.33 5.36
N GLU A 108 22.27 -2.04 6.24
CA GLU A 108 21.97 -3.46 6.06
C GLU A 108 20.66 -3.80 6.78
N ALA A 109 19.95 -4.81 6.29
CA ALA A 109 18.74 -5.33 6.90
C ALA A 109 18.66 -6.84 6.73
N THR A 110 18.31 -7.54 7.82
CA THR A 110 17.95 -8.95 7.81
C THR A 110 16.44 -9.07 7.96
N LEU A 111 15.80 -9.81 7.06
CA LEU A 111 14.35 -9.91 6.96
C LEU A 111 13.89 -11.37 7.02
N LYS A 112 12.65 -11.55 7.47
CA LYS A 112 11.91 -12.81 7.31
C LYS A 112 11.64 -13.08 5.84
N VAL A 113 11.64 -14.36 5.50
CA VAL A 113 11.22 -14.90 4.19
C VAL A 113 10.30 -16.10 4.43
N TYR A 114 9.37 -16.33 3.51
CA TYR A 114 8.32 -17.33 3.65
C TYR A 114 8.40 -18.37 2.55
N ARG A 115 8.05 -19.61 2.87
CA ARG A 115 8.07 -20.71 1.91
C ARG A 115 6.94 -20.54 0.90
N GLU A 116 7.24 -20.72 -0.39
CA GLU A 116 6.28 -20.47 -1.47
C GLU A 116 5.08 -21.44 -1.40
N GLU A 117 5.33 -22.70 -1.03
CA GLU A 117 4.31 -23.75 -0.89
C GLU A 117 3.31 -23.52 0.26
N GLU A 118 3.57 -22.56 1.16
CA GLU A 118 2.61 -22.15 2.20
C GLU A 118 1.59 -21.13 1.68
N ILE A 119 1.90 -20.47 0.55
CA ILE A 119 1.09 -19.40 -0.04
C ILE A 119 0.39 -19.90 -1.30
N PHE A 120 1.08 -20.71 -2.09
CA PHE A 120 0.66 -21.17 -3.42
C PHE A 120 0.32 -22.68 -3.42
N PRO A 121 -0.64 -23.13 -4.25
CA PRO A 121 -1.37 -22.36 -5.27
C PRO A 121 -2.34 -21.34 -4.66
N MET A 122 -2.45 -20.18 -5.30
CA MET A 122 -3.31 -19.09 -4.85
C MET A 122 -4.38 -18.81 -5.90
N THR A 123 -5.62 -18.61 -5.47
CA THR A 123 -6.68 -18.09 -6.33
C THR A 123 -6.97 -16.63 -6.02
N ALA A 124 -6.84 -15.74 -7.00
CA ALA A 124 -7.30 -14.36 -6.90
C ALA A 124 -8.67 -14.21 -7.56
N MET A 125 -9.64 -13.67 -6.83
CA MET A 125 -10.91 -13.25 -7.41
C MET A 125 -10.74 -11.83 -7.95
N THR A 126 -10.87 -11.66 -9.27
CA THR A 126 -11.06 -10.33 -9.86
C THR A 126 -12.51 -10.15 -10.28
N PHE A 127 -13.08 -8.98 -9.98
CA PHE A 127 -14.44 -8.64 -10.42
C PHE A 127 -14.59 -7.17 -10.81
N TRP A 128 -15.62 -6.93 -11.62
CA TRP A 128 -16.07 -5.62 -12.05
C TRP A 128 -17.60 -5.62 -12.03
N VAL A 129 -18.20 -4.72 -11.24
CA VAL A 129 -19.64 -4.44 -11.27
C VAL A 129 -19.86 -3.08 -11.90
N LYS A 130 -20.57 -3.02 -13.03
CA LYS A 130 -20.82 -1.78 -13.77
C LYS A 130 -22.05 -1.07 -13.20
N SER A 131 -22.05 0.25 -13.20
CA SER A 131 -23.22 1.06 -12.90
C SER A 131 -23.89 1.54 -14.20
N THR A 132 -25.22 1.64 -14.20
CA THR A 132 -26.00 2.32 -15.26
C THR A 132 -25.80 3.84 -15.26
N SER A 133 -25.27 4.38 -14.17
CA SER A 133 -25.03 5.80 -13.98
C SER A 133 -23.57 6.07 -13.61
N TYR A 134 -23.01 7.14 -14.17
CA TYR A 134 -21.70 7.66 -13.79
C TYR A 134 -21.76 8.59 -12.57
N LEU A 135 -22.93 8.83 -11.99
CA LEU A 135 -23.04 9.61 -10.75
C LEU A 135 -22.41 8.82 -9.58
N PRO A 136 -21.40 9.36 -8.89
CA PRO A 136 -20.71 8.61 -7.85
C PRO A 136 -21.61 8.18 -6.69
N SER A 137 -22.63 8.98 -6.37
CA SER A 137 -23.63 8.66 -5.33
C SER A 137 -24.36 7.34 -5.55
N LYS A 138 -24.39 6.83 -6.78
CA LYS A 138 -24.99 5.52 -7.10
C LYS A 138 -24.09 4.34 -6.71
N LEU A 139 -22.84 4.59 -6.31
CA LEU A 139 -21.90 3.58 -5.83
C LEU A 139 -21.81 3.51 -4.30
N TYR A 140 -22.35 4.48 -3.56
CA TYR A 140 -22.07 4.60 -2.12
C TYR A 140 -22.65 3.42 -1.32
N GLU A 141 -23.93 3.10 -1.50
CA GLU A 141 -24.55 1.95 -0.81
C GLU A 141 -23.99 0.59 -1.26
N PRO A 142 -23.80 0.31 -2.57
CA PRO A 142 -23.11 -0.92 -2.99
C PRO A 142 -21.70 -1.03 -2.41
N THR A 143 -20.95 0.08 -2.37
CA THR A 143 -19.61 0.11 -1.78
C THR A 143 -19.69 -0.21 -0.29
N GLN A 144 -20.57 0.45 0.47
CA GLN A 144 -20.76 0.16 1.89
C GLN A 144 -21.09 -1.33 2.13
N TYR A 145 -21.98 -1.90 1.33
CA TYR A 145 -22.31 -3.32 1.44
C TYR A 145 -21.08 -4.22 1.25
N LEU A 146 -20.27 -3.95 0.21
CA LEU A 146 -19.02 -4.67 -0.04
C LEU A 146 -18.05 -4.52 1.13
N LEU A 147 -17.83 -3.29 1.63
CA LEU A 147 -16.93 -3.03 2.74
C LEU A 147 -17.34 -3.78 4.01
N ASN A 148 -18.65 -3.91 4.26
CA ASN A 148 -19.17 -4.65 5.40
C ASN A 148 -18.88 -6.17 5.33
N GLN A 149 -18.57 -6.72 4.15
CA GLN A 149 -18.14 -8.12 4.02
C GLN A 149 -16.65 -8.30 4.34
N LEU A 150 -15.83 -7.26 4.17
CA LEU A 150 -14.38 -7.36 4.22
C LEU A 150 -13.82 -7.84 5.57
N PRO A 151 -14.35 -7.45 6.74
CA PRO A 151 -13.88 -8.00 8.02
C PRO A 151 -14.00 -9.52 8.11
N ALA A 152 -15.08 -10.11 7.58
CA ALA A 152 -15.24 -11.56 7.59
C ALA A 152 -14.32 -12.27 6.57
N LEU A 153 -14.01 -11.60 5.44
CA LEU A 153 -13.01 -12.08 4.50
C LEU A 153 -11.61 -12.05 5.12
N TYR A 154 -11.33 -10.99 5.87
CA TYR A 154 -10.07 -10.80 6.56
C TYR A 154 -9.79 -11.88 7.60
N ASP A 155 -10.79 -12.27 8.39
CA ASP A 155 -10.68 -13.38 9.36
C ASP A 155 -10.35 -14.73 8.68
N LYS A 156 -10.65 -14.86 7.38
CA LYS A 156 -10.27 -16.02 6.55
C LYS A 156 -8.87 -15.89 5.94
N GLY A 157 -8.11 -14.87 6.31
CA GLY A 157 -6.79 -14.60 5.74
C GLY A 157 -6.85 -14.16 4.29
N ILE A 158 -7.89 -13.42 3.90
CA ILE A 158 -8.01 -12.82 2.56
C ILE A 158 -7.56 -11.37 2.64
N SER A 159 -6.75 -10.98 1.66
CA SER A 159 -6.39 -9.57 1.44
C SER A 159 -7.08 -9.08 0.17
N GLY A 160 -7.26 -7.78 0.00
CA GLY A 160 -7.88 -7.28 -1.21
C GLY A 160 -7.79 -5.79 -1.46
N TYR A 161 -7.99 -5.43 -2.72
CA TYR A 161 -8.00 -4.07 -3.24
C TYR A 161 -9.36 -3.82 -3.88
N PHE A 162 -10.11 -2.85 -3.36
CA PHE A 162 -11.46 -2.53 -3.80
C PHE A 162 -11.54 -1.08 -4.23
N LEU A 163 -11.81 -0.86 -5.52
CA LEU A 163 -11.74 0.44 -6.18
C LEU A 163 -13.13 0.78 -6.72
N PRO A 164 -13.97 1.48 -5.95
CA PRO A 164 -15.08 2.21 -6.53
C PRO A 164 -14.50 3.36 -7.37
N ILE A 165 -14.87 3.37 -8.65
CA ILE A 165 -14.46 4.38 -9.63
C ILE A 165 -15.73 4.79 -10.36
N ILE A 166 -15.78 6.03 -10.87
CA ILE A 166 -16.93 6.55 -11.63
C ILE A 166 -17.52 5.49 -12.57
N GLY A 167 -18.77 5.10 -12.26
CA GLY A 167 -19.54 4.12 -13.04
C GLY A 167 -19.22 2.63 -12.82
N ASN A 168 -18.36 2.25 -11.87
CA ASN A 168 -18.08 0.83 -11.56
C ASN A 168 -17.40 0.59 -10.20
N ILE A 169 -17.52 -0.64 -9.69
CA ILE A 169 -16.73 -1.14 -8.56
C ILE A 169 -15.84 -2.26 -9.06
N ARG A 170 -14.53 -2.15 -8.84
CA ARG A 170 -13.55 -3.19 -9.15
C ARG A 170 -13.01 -3.80 -7.87
N GLY A 171 -12.74 -5.10 -7.91
CA GLY A 171 -12.10 -5.78 -6.80
C GLY A 171 -11.06 -6.78 -7.27
N LEU A 172 -9.99 -6.89 -6.49
CA LEU A 172 -9.00 -7.96 -6.54
C LEU A 172 -8.85 -8.50 -5.12
N ALA A 173 -9.16 -9.77 -4.90
CA ALA A 173 -9.04 -10.41 -3.59
C ALA A 173 -8.20 -11.68 -3.69
N MET A 174 -7.13 -11.75 -2.90
CA MET A 174 -6.18 -12.86 -2.89
C MET A 174 -6.57 -13.90 -1.84
N HIS A 175 -6.68 -15.16 -2.25
CA HIS A 175 -7.01 -16.30 -1.41
C HIS A 175 -5.85 -17.30 -1.43
N PRO A 176 -4.86 -17.15 -0.54
CA PRO A 176 -3.75 -18.10 -0.42
C PRO A 176 -4.27 -19.51 -0.16
N ASN A 177 -3.66 -20.51 -0.80
CA ASN A 177 -3.99 -21.94 -0.65
C ASN A 177 -5.50 -22.27 -0.80
N ALA A 178 -6.19 -21.60 -1.74
CA ALA A 178 -7.61 -21.82 -2.00
C ALA A 178 -7.86 -22.19 -3.47
N ASP A 179 -8.74 -23.16 -3.69
CA ASP A 179 -9.17 -23.56 -5.03
C ASP A 179 -10.28 -22.65 -5.59
N VAL A 180 -10.52 -22.78 -6.89
CA VAL A 180 -11.53 -21.99 -7.62
C VAL A 180 -12.95 -22.24 -7.09
N ALA A 181 -13.28 -23.46 -6.69
CA ALA A 181 -14.60 -23.81 -6.18
C ALA A 181 -14.90 -23.08 -4.87
N THR A 182 -13.94 -23.08 -3.95
CA THR A 182 -14.01 -22.38 -2.66
C THR A 182 -14.12 -20.87 -2.86
N VAL A 183 -13.29 -20.29 -3.72
CA VAL A 183 -13.35 -18.85 -4.01
C VAL A 183 -14.68 -18.46 -4.64
N ASN A 184 -15.18 -19.24 -5.60
CA ASN A 184 -16.48 -18.96 -6.22
C ASN A 184 -17.64 -19.06 -5.22
N ALA A 185 -17.64 -20.09 -4.36
CA ALA A 185 -18.68 -20.27 -3.34
C ALA A 185 -18.70 -19.10 -2.35
N LEU A 186 -17.54 -18.55 -1.99
CA LEU A 186 -17.42 -17.38 -1.12
C LEU A 186 -17.93 -16.09 -1.77
N TRP A 187 -17.53 -15.82 -3.01
CA TRP A 187 -17.83 -14.55 -3.67
C TRP A 187 -19.22 -14.50 -4.30
N LYS A 188 -19.80 -15.64 -4.70
CA LYS A 188 -21.11 -15.70 -5.35
C LYS A 188 -22.20 -14.90 -4.61
N PRO A 189 -22.50 -15.14 -3.31
CA PRO A 189 -23.55 -14.39 -2.63
C PRO A 189 -23.24 -12.89 -2.50
N ILE A 190 -21.96 -12.51 -2.40
CA ILE A 190 -21.53 -11.11 -2.31
C ILE A 190 -21.78 -10.40 -3.64
N LEU A 191 -21.37 -11.02 -4.75
CA LEU A 191 -21.49 -10.45 -6.09
C LEU A 191 -22.96 -10.41 -6.56
N GLU A 192 -23.75 -11.44 -6.27
CA GLU A 192 -25.20 -11.45 -6.54
C GLU A 192 -25.92 -10.32 -5.78
N LYS A 193 -25.58 -10.12 -4.50
CA LYS A 193 -26.14 -9.01 -3.73
C LYS A 193 -25.71 -7.65 -4.26
N LEU A 194 -24.44 -7.48 -4.65
CA LEU A 194 -23.96 -6.26 -5.30
C LEU A 194 -24.72 -5.95 -6.59
N GLN A 195 -24.98 -6.95 -7.42
CA GLN A 195 -25.74 -6.78 -8.66
C GLN A 195 -27.21 -6.44 -8.40
N SER A 196 -27.79 -6.88 -7.28
CA SER A 196 -29.20 -6.61 -6.95
C SER A 196 -29.53 -5.13 -6.73
N TYR A 197 -28.53 -4.26 -6.56
CA TYR A 197 -28.75 -2.82 -6.44
C TYR A 197 -29.29 -2.23 -7.76
N PRO A 198 -30.34 -1.39 -7.74
CA PRO A 198 -31.02 -0.94 -8.95
C PRO A 198 -30.13 -0.29 -10.02
N THR A 199 -29.03 0.34 -9.61
CA THR A 199 -28.09 1.00 -10.51
C THR A 199 -26.96 0.10 -10.97
N MET A 200 -26.82 -1.12 -10.46
CA MET A 200 -25.76 -2.06 -10.84
C MET A 200 -26.23 -2.99 -11.97
N GLN A 201 -25.38 -3.17 -12.97
CA GLN A 201 -25.58 -3.94 -14.21
C GLN A 201 -24.27 -4.68 -14.55
N PRO A 202 -24.26 -5.64 -15.51
CA PRO A 202 -23.70 -6.99 -15.32
C PRO A 202 -22.31 -7.07 -14.67
N PHE A 203 -22.17 -7.97 -13.71
CA PHE A 203 -20.92 -8.28 -13.03
C PHE A 203 -20.04 -9.16 -13.91
N GLN A 204 -18.80 -8.77 -14.12
CA GLN A 204 -17.76 -9.65 -14.64
C GLN A 204 -16.97 -10.16 -13.45
N SER A 205 -16.78 -11.47 -13.35
CA SER A 205 -15.88 -12.05 -12.35
C SER A 205 -15.04 -13.14 -13.00
N LYS A 206 -13.79 -13.23 -12.58
CA LYS A 206 -12.86 -14.25 -13.05
C LYS A 206 -11.96 -14.66 -11.89
N PRO A 207 -11.99 -15.93 -11.45
CA PRO A 207 -10.94 -16.47 -10.62
C PRO A 207 -9.67 -16.65 -11.47
N LEU A 208 -8.54 -16.20 -10.97
CA LEU A 208 -7.22 -16.38 -11.55
C LEU A 208 -6.42 -17.29 -10.61
N VAL A 209 -5.88 -18.39 -11.14
CA VAL A 209 -5.05 -19.31 -10.38
C VAL A 209 -3.58 -18.98 -10.66
N PHE A 210 -2.78 -18.94 -9.61
CA PHE A 210 -1.34 -18.76 -9.67
C PHE A 210 -0.67 -19.91 -8.94
N ASP A 211 0.26 -20.58 -9.61
CA ASP A 211 0.98 -21.73 -9.03
C ASP A 211 2.20 -21.29 -8.21
N ASN A 212 2.66 -20.06 -8.41
CA ASN A 212 3.83 -19.51 -7.74
C ASN A 212 3.78 -17.97 -7.71
N PHE A 213 4.69 -17.41 -6.93
CA PHE A 213 4.77 -15.98 -6.71
C PHE A 213 5.08 -15.20 -7.99
N THR A 214 5.97 -15.70 -8.86
CA THR A 214 6.32 -15.03 -10.12
C THR A 214 5.10 -14.87 -11.02
N GLN A 215 4.31 -15.92 -11.21
CA GLN A 215 3.09 -15.84 -12.02
C GLN A 215 2.13 -14.78 -11.48
N PHE A 216 1.88 -14.80 -10.16
CA PHE A 216 1.05 -13.79 -9.51
C PHE A 216 1.59 -12.38 -9.72
N TYR A 217 2.88 -12.17 -9.42
CA TYR A 217 3.50 -10.86 -9.51
C TYR A 217 3.50 -10.31 -10.93
N THR A 218 3.88 -11.13 -11.92
CA THR A 218 3.87 -10.72 -13.33
C THR A 218 2.47 -10.38 -13.81
N ALA A 219 1.46 -11.17 -13.43
CA ALA A 219 0.07 -10.93 -13.85
C ALA A 219 -0.57 -9.72 -13.16
N ALA A 220 -0.33 -9.54 -11.85
CA ALA A 220 -0.91 -8.45 -11.07
C ALA A 220 -0.13 -7.13 -11.18
N PHE A 221 1.19 -7.19 -11.36
CA PHE A 221 2.09 -6.03 -11.28
C PHE A 221 3.11 -5.93 -12.42
N GLY A 222 3.39 -7.00 -13.17
CA GLY A 222 4.47 -7.06 -14.18
C GLY A 222 4.32 -6.15 -15.40
N THR A 223 3.10 -5.71 -15.75
CA THR A 223 2.93 -4.72 -16.83
C THR A 223 3.39 -3.31 -16.43
N TRP A 224 3.65 -3.06 -15.15
CA TRP A 224 4.00 -1.75 -14.60
C TRP A 224 5.37 -1.25 -15.08
N GLU A 225 6.41 -2.11 -15.18
CA GLU A 225 7.72 -1.69 -15.71
C GLU A 225 7.68 -1.29 -17.19
N SER A 226 6.80 -1.93 -17.98
CA SER A 226 6.63 -1.60 -19.39
C SER A 226 6.00 -0.22 -19.62
N HIS A 227 5.29 0.34 -18.64
CA HIS A 227 4.58 1.62 -18.77
C HIS A 227 5.46 2.83 -18.47
N PHE A 228 6.48 2.70 -17.62
CA PHE A 228 7.50 3.75 -17.45
C PHE A 228 8.55 3.75 -18.55
N THR A 229 8.80 2.58 -19.17
CA THR A 229 9.82 2.44 -20.21
C THR A 229 9.32 2.73 -21.63
N LYS A 230 7.99 2.67 -21.90
CA LYS A 230 7.45 2.81 -23.27
C LYS A 230 6.69 4.09 -23.60
N THR A 231 6.44 5.00 -22.67
CA THR A 231 6.07 6.37 -23.07
C THR A 231 7.33 7.18 -23.27
N THR A 232 7.59 7.62 -24.51
CA THR A 232 8.70 8.50 -24.92
C THR A 232 8.82 9.77 -24.07
N TYR A 233 7.80 10.11 -23.28
CA TYR A 233 7.75 11.27 -22.38
C TYR A 233 8.33 11.03 -20.96
N LEU A 234 8.54 9.78 -20.52
CA LEU A 234 8.98 9.47 -19.14
C LEU A 234 10.39 8.87 -19.06
N LYS A 235 11.03 8.63 -20.21
CA LYS A 235 12.32 7.93 -20.28
C LYS A 235 13.49 8.72 -19.67
N ASP A 236 13.37 10.05 -19.71
CA ASP A 236 14.36 11.00 -19.21
C ASP A 236 13.83 11.86 -18.05
N ALA A 237 12.64 11.55 -17.52
CA ALA A 237 12.09 12.25 -16.37
C ALA A 237 12.69 11.67 -15.09
N PRO A 238 13.43 12.46 -14.29
CA PRO A 238 13.82 12.06 -12.94
C PRO A 238 12.60 11.57 -12.17
N SER A 239 12.65 10.35 -11.64
CA SER A 239 11.52 9.73 -10.95
C SER A 239 11.34 10.23 -9.52
N ASN A 240 11.47 11.53 -9.27
CA ASN A 240 10.97 12.17 -8.07
C ASN A 240 9.56 12.67 -8.41
N MET A 241 8.56 11.78 -8.30
CA MET A 241 7.18 12.23 -8.39
C MET A 241 6.95 13.11 -7.16
N GLY A 242 7.09 14.43 -7.31
CA GLY A 242 6.80 15.39 -6.24
C GLY A 242 5.45 15.10 -5.60
N VAL A 243 5.19 15.62 -4.39
CA VAL A 243 4.02 15.34 -3.52
C VAL A 243 2.80 14.92 -4.34
N VAL A 244 2.64 13.60 -4.57
CA VAL A 244 1.40 13.09 -5.12
C VAL A 244 0.40 13.40 -4.03
N PRO A 245 -0.64 14.22 -4.28
CA PRO A 245 -1.56 14.62 -3.25
C PRO A 245 -2.44 13.39 -2.97
N MET A 246 -1.93 12.42 -2.22
CA MET A 246 -2.67 11.29 -1.71
C MET A 246 -3.23 11.68 -0.35
N GLU A 247 -4.36 11.12 0.00
CA GLU A 247 -4.88 11.14 1.36
C GLU A 247 -5.29 9.73 1.72
N SER A 248 -5.13 9.38 2.98
CA SER A 248 -5.52 8.08 3.47
C SER A 248 -5.99 8.15 4.91
N TRP A 249 -6.84 7.19 5.30
CA TRP A 249 -7.35 7.12 6.65
C TRP A 249 -7.70 5.70 7.08
N PHE A 250 -7.39 5.35 8.33
CA PHE A 250 -7.79 4.08 8.93
C PHE A 250 -9.24 4.15 9.41
N LEU A 251 -10.07 3.19 8.98
CA LEU A 251 -11.46 3.08 9.40
C LEU A 251 -11.68 1.74 10.12
N LYS A 252 -12.49 1.78 11.19
CA LYS A 252 -12.87 0.61 11.98
C LYS A 252 -14.22 0.07 11.48
N LYS A 253 -14.62 -1.09 12.01
CA LYS A 253 -15.83 -1.79 11.57
C LYS A 253 -17.09 -0.94 11.74
N GLU A 254 -17.17 -0.17 12.82
CA GLU A 254 -18.25 0.75 13.14
C GLU A 254 -18.28 1.98 12.21
N HIS A 255 -17.13 2.36 11.64
CA HIS A 255 -17.00 3.55 10.79
C HIS A 255 -17.42 3.31 9.34
N ILE A 256 -17.50 2.05 8.90
CA ILE A 256 -17.88 1.69 7.52
C ILE A 256 -19.38 1.39 7.38
N GLN A 257 -20.19 1.72 8.38
CA GLN A 257 -21.61 1.40 8.46
C GLN A 257 -22.51 2.64 8.54
N GLY A 258 -23.74 2.49 8.04
CA GLY A 258 -24.80 3.49 8.17
C GLY A 258 -24.58 4.78 7.39
N GLN A 259 -25.47 5.76 7.64
CA GLN A 259 -25.54 7.01 6.87
C GLN A 259 -24.26 7.85 6.98
N LYS A 260 -23.61 7.86 8.15
CA LYS A 260 -22.37 8.63 8.35
C LYS A 260 -21.27 8.24 7.35
N PHE A 261 -21.14 6.94 7.04
CA PHE A 261 -20.19 6.48 6.04
C PHE A 261 -20.61 6.89 4.62
N ILE A 262 -21.90 6.82 4.30
CA ILE A 262 -22.44 7.26 3.00
C ILE A 262 -22.20 8.76 2.79
N ASP A 263 -22.41 9.57 3.82
CA ASP A 263 -22.10 11.01 3.79
C ASP A 263 -20.59 11.23 3.60
N ALA A 264 -19.76 10.40 4.23
CA ALA A 264 -18.31 10.49 4.08
C ALA A 264 -17.82 10.12 2.67
N MET A 265 -18.40 9.10 2.05
CA MET A 265 -18.22 8.78 0.63
C MET A 265 -18.62 9.97 -0.26
N GLY A 266 -19.67 10.70 0.11
CA GLY A 266 -20.06 11.96 -0.53
C GLY A 266 -18.94 13.00 -0.54
N GLY A 267 -18.24 13.17 0.57
CA GLY A 267 -17.10 14.09 0.69
C GLY A 267 -15.93 13.75 -0.24
N THR A 268 -15.73 12.48 -0.56
CA THR A 268 -14.70 12.03 -1.53
C THR A 268 -15.25 11.85 -2.95
N ASN A 269 -16.51 12.21 -3.19
CA ASN A 269 -17.20 11.99 -4.46
C ASN A 269 -17.10 10.52 -4.94
N GLY A 270 -17.06 9.57 -4.00
CA GLY A 270 -16.85 8.15 -4.26
C GLY A 270 -15.48 7.76 -4.82
N LEU A 271 -14.51 8.67 -4.86
CA LEU A 271 -13.16 8.47 -5.40
C LEU A 271 -12.17 8.09 -4.28
N ALA A 272 -12.55 7.10 -3.48
CA ALA A 272 -11.70 6.51 -2.46
C ALA A 272 -11.53 5.02 -2.73
N THR A 273 -10.30 4.53 -2.66
CA THR A 273 -9.95 3.13 -2.72
C THR A 273 -9.94 2.55 -1.30
N PHE A 274 -10.37 1.30 -1.18
CA PHE A 274 -10.48 0.59 0.09
C PHE A 274 -9.66 -0.69 0.04
N LEU A 275 -8.66 -0.77 0.91
CA LEU A 275 -7.66 -1.83 0.93
C LEU A 275 -7.78 -2.66 2.20
N LEU A 276 -8.04 -3.95 2.03
CA LEU A 276 -8.00 -4.96 3.08
C LEU A 276 -6.57 -5.50 3.16
N VAL A 277 -5.70 -4.71 3.78
CA VAL A 277 -4.23 -4.90 3.80
C VAL A 277 -3.62 -4.62 5.17
N GLN A 278 -4.42 -4.57 6.23
CA GLN A 278 -3.97 -4.55 7.61
C GLN A 278 -3.41 -5.92 8.06
N PRO A 279 -2.54 -5.99 9.10
CA PRO A 279 -2.05 -7.26 9.67
C PRO A 279 -3.03 -7.98 10.58
N HIS A 280 -3.25 -9.28 10.34
CA HIS A 280 -4.26 -10.04 11.10
C HIS A 280 -3.96 -10.05 12.60
N PRO A 281 -4.95 -9.88 13.51
CA PRO A 281 -4.72 -9.80 14.96
C PRO A 281 -3.92 -10.96 15.55
N LYS A 282 -4.04 -12.15 14.95
CA LYS A 282 -3.22 -13.35 15.27
C LYS A 282 -1.70 -13.12 15.20
N LEU A 283 -1.24 -12.13 14.43
CA LEU A 283 0.17 -11.77 14.28
C LEU A 283 0.69 -10.92 15.45
N GLY A 284 -0.20 -10.51 16.35
CA GLY A 284 0.11 -9.71 17.53
C GLY A 284 -0.50 -8.32 17.49
N ASN A 285 -0.37 -7.61 18.60
CA ASN A 285 -0.89 -6.25 18.78
C ASN A 285 -0.06 -5.15 18.09
N GLY A 286 1.06 -5.51 17.44
CA GLY A 286 1.93 -4.58 16.72
C GLY A 286 2.82 -3.67 17.59
N ASN A 287 2.79 -3.82 18.92
CA ASN A 287 3.55 -2.98 19.86
C ASN A 287 5.07 -3.19 19.79
N ASP A 288 5.54 -4.24 19.12
CA ASP A 288 6.95 -4.49 18.85
C ASP A 288 7.51 -3.63 17.70
N THR A 289 6.65 -2.85 17.04
CA THR A 289 6.96 -1.85 16.02
C THR A 289 6.47 -0.47 16.45
N SER A 290 6.95 0.57 15.79
CA SER A 290 6.55 1.95 16.04
C SER A 290 5.51 2.48 15.03
N THR A 291 4.95 1.59 14.20
CA THR A 291 3.88 1.96 13.26
C THR A 291 2.64 2.48 13.98
N HIS A 292 1.84 3.30 13.31
CA HIS A 292 0.57 3.80 13.86
C HIS A 292 -0.29 2.62 14.38
N PRO A 293 -0.72 2.61 15.66
CA PRO A 293 -1.51 1.51 16.21
C PRO A 293 -2.80 1.21 15.44
N GLY A 294 -3.37 2.23 14.81
CA GLY A 294 -4.50 2.14 13.89
C GLY A 294 -4.33 1.11 12.75
N TRP A 295 -3.11 0.74 12.34
CA TRP A 295 -2.92 -0.38 11.41
C TRP A 295 -3.45 -1.72 11.93
N ARG A 296 -3.40 -1.96 13.24
CA ARG A 296 -3.83 -3.22 13.85
C ARG A 296 -5.32 -3.22 14.24
N ASP A 297 -5.90 -2.03 14.39
CA ASP A 297 -7.29 -1.82 14.80
C ASP A 297 -8.22 -1.46 13.62
N ALA A 298 -7.65 -1.20 12.43
CA ALA A 298 -8.43 -0.88 11.24
C ALA A 298 -9.17 -2.12 10.70
N ALA A 299 -10.42 -1.92 10.33
CA ALA A 299 -11.17 -2.83 9.47
C ALA A 299 -10.84 -2.62 7.98
N ILE A 300 -10.43 -1.40 7.61
CA ILE A 300 -10.02 -1.08 6.26
C ILE A 300 -9.05 0.11 6.24
N TYR A 301 -8.11 0.07 5.31
CA TYR A 301 -7.27 1.21 4.95
C TYR A 301 -7.90 1.93 3.74
N SER A 302 -8.37 3.17 3.91
CA SER A 302 -8.89 3.98 2.80
C SER A 302 -7.79 4.89 2.24
N THR A 303 -7.75 5.06 0.93
CA THR A 303 -6.75 5.90 0.26
C THR A 303 -7.26 6.46 -1.05
N GLY A 304 -6.77 7.61 -1.48
CA GLY A 304 -7.14 8.21 -2.76
C GLY A 304 -6.38 9.49 -3.02
N PHE A 305 -6.62 10.09 -4.19
CA PHE A 305 -6.02 11.39 -4.51
C PHE A 305 -6.85 12.52 -3.88
N LYS A 306 -6.17 13.48 -3.24
CA LYS A 306 -6.68 14.81 -2.89
C LYS A 306 -6.70 15.66 -4.15
N ILE A 307 -7.90 15.92 -4.64
CA ILE A 307 -8.17 16.71 -5.83
C ILE A 307 -8.94 17.93 -5.34
N PRO A 308 -8.34 19.14 -5.37
CA PRO A 308 -8.97 20.35 -4.90
C PRO A 308 -10.36 20.55 -5.51
N GLY A 309 -11.37 20.75 -4.67
CA GLY A 309 -12.77 20.93 -5.08
C GLY A 309 -13.50 19.66 -5.52
N VAL A 310 -12.85 18.50 -5.52
CA VAL A 310 -13.46 17.22 -5.96
C VAL A 310 -13.46 16.18 -4.85
N THR A 311 -12.32 15.93 -4.19
CA THR A 311 -12.21 14.96 -3.10
C THR A 311 -11.83 15.67 -1.80
N ASN A 312 -12.46 15.25 -0.69
CA ASN A 312 -12.19 15.78 0.63
C ASN A 312 -12.20 14.64 1.67
N PHE A 313 -11.01 14.18 2.09
CA PHE A 313 -10.89 13.12 3.10
C PHE A 313 -11.16 13.58 4.54
N GLU A 314 -11.40 14.89 4.79
CA GLU A 314 -11.88 15.35 6.10
C GLU A 314 -13.16 14.61 6.53
N SER A 315 -13.95 14.17 5.55
CA SER A 315 -15.15 13.40 5.81
C SER A 315 -14.85 12.04 6.49
N PHE A 316 -13.79 11.34 6.07
CA PHE A 316 -13.33 10.11 6.73
C PHE A 316 -12.60 10.39 8.06
N ARG A 317 -11.85 11.50 8.14
CA ARG A 317 -11.19 11.94 9.39
C ARG A 317 -12.20 12.13 10.51
N LYS A 318 -13.34 12.74 10.22
CA LYS A 318 -14.43 12.94 11.17
C LYS A 318 -15.08 11.65 11.67
N LEU A 319 -15.02 10.56 10.90
CA LEU A 319 -15.53 9.26 11.34
C LEU A 319 -14.62 8.62 12.39
N ASN A 320 -13.31 8.82 12.27
CA ASN A 320 -12.32 8.24 13.16
C ASN A 320 -11.20 9.25 13.45
N PRO A 321 -11.43 10.26 14.31
CA PRO A 321 -10.45 11.32 14.52
C PRO A 321 -9.15 10.78 15.13
N ALA A 322 -8.03 11.48 14.88
CA ALA A 322 -6.77 11.22 15.58
C ALA A 322 -6.94 11.50 17.09
N PRO A 323 -6.21 10.79 17.97
CA PRO A 323 -5.19 9.78 17.68
C PRO A 323 -5.72 8.35 17.48
N GLN A 324 -7.04 8.11 17.59
CA GLN A 324 -7.62 6.77 17.44
C GLN A 324 -7.65 6.33 15.97
N GLY A 325 -7.99 7.24 15.07
CA GLY A 325 -7.70 7.11 13.65
C GLY A 325 -6.36 7.70 13.28
N GLY A 326 -6.00 7.54 12.01
CA GLY A 326 -4.73 8.01 11.50
C GLY A 326 -4.61 7.75 10.01
N ALA A 327 -3.49 8.15 9.46
CA ALA A 327 -3.13 8.02 8.06
C ALA A 327 -1.82 7.26 7.91
N TYR A 328 -1.64 6.66 6.74
CA TYR A 328 -0.36 6.08 6.39
C TYR A 328 0.54 7.18 5.80
N SER A 329 1.64 7.51 6.47
CA SER A 329 2.51 8.63 6.09
C SER A 329 3.15 8.52 4.70
N CYS A 330 3.30 7.32 4.12
CA CYS A 330 3.75 7.18 2.73
C CYS A 330 2.67 7.49 1.69
N GLU A 331 1.39 7.44 2.06
CA GLU A 331 0.24 7.61 1.18
C GLU A 331 -0.69 8.67 1.78
N CYS A 332 -0.14 9.83 2.12
CA CYS A 332 -0.89 10.94 2.71
C CYS A 332 -0.31 12.29 2.27
N ASN A 333 -1.10 13.34 2.50
CA ASN A 333 -0.70 14.70 2.27
C ASN A 333 0.10 15.20 3.47
N ALA A 334 1.22 15.86 3.20
CA ALA A 334 2.05 16.46 4.23
C ALA A 334 1.28 17.48 5.12
N GLU A 335 0.25 18.13 4.58
CA GLU A 335 -0.59 19.14 5.23
C GLU A 335 -1.68 18.53 6.14
N VAL A 336 -1.66 17.22 6.40
CA VAL A 336 -2.66 16.61 7.29
C VAL A 336 -2.61 17.28 8.67
N PRO A 337 -3.75 17.73 9.23
CA PRO A 337 -3.78 18.31 10.56
C PRO A 337 -3.23 17.34 11.61
N ASN A 338 -2.55 17.87 12.62
CA ASN A 338 -1.98 17.09 13.73
C ASN A 338 -1.19 15.87 13.23
N TRP A 339 -0.32 16.07 12.22
CA TRP A 339 0.40 15.00 11.52
C TRP A 339 1.16 14.05 12.45
N GLN A 340 1.61 14.52 13.63
CA GLN A 340 2.27 13.71 14.65
C GLN A 340 1.35 12.57 15.14
N GLU A 341 0.14 12.92 15.55
CA GLU A 341 -0.88 11.96 15.97
C GLU A 341 -1.45 11.20 14.77
N SER A 342 -1.66 11.87 13.63
CA SER A 342 -2.21 11.20 12.45
C SER A 342 -1.28 10.11 11.90
N PHE A 343 0.05 10.28 11.97
CA PHE A 343 1.00 9.32 11.39
C PHE A 343 1.58 8.32 12.38
N TRP A 344 1.70 8.67 13.66
CA TRP A 344 2.28 7.77 14.66
C TRP A 344 1.40 7.56 15.89
N GLY A 345 0.32 8.32 16.05
CA GLY A 345 -0.62 8.19 17.17
C GLY A 345 0.09 8.26 18.52
N SER A 346 -0.24 7.32 19.41
CA SER A 346 0.37 7.21 20.73
C SER A 346 1.87 6.86 20.72
N ASN A 347 2.44 6.45 19.58
CA ASN A 347 3.87 6.13 19.48
C ASN A 347 4.75 7.38 19.32
N TYR A 348 4.18 8.53 18.92
CA TYR A 348 4.96 9.74 18.63
C TYR A 348 5.86 10.20 19.79
N PRO A 349 5.39 10.29 21.06
CA PRO A 349 6.24 10.78 22.15
C PRO A 349 7.49 9.92 22.39
N LYS A 350 7.35 8.60 22.28
CA LYS A 350 8.48 7.67 22.43
C LYS A 350 9.45 7.77 21.25
N LEU A 351 8.92 7.88 20.03
CA LEU A 351 9.73 8.11 18.83
C LEU A 351 10.53 9.41 18.94
N ALA A 352 9.90 10.50 19.39
CA ALA A 352 10.53 11.79 19.61
C ALA A 352 11.69 11.71 20.62
N GLN A 353 11.50 11.00 21.73
CA GLN A 353 12.55 10.78 22.73
C GLN A 353 13.75 10.01 22.15
N ILE A 354 13.50 8.92 21.44
CA ILE A 354 14.55 8.10 20.81
C ILE A 354 15.30 8.92 19.75
N LYS A 355 14.57 9.72 18.95
CA LYS A 355 15.18 10.59 17.95
C LYS A 355 16.14 11.59 18.60
N THR A 356 15.75 12.21 19.71
CA THR A 356 16.63 13.13 20.46
C THR A 356 17.86 12.43 21.03
N GLN A 357 17.76 11.15 21.43
CA GLN A 357 18.90 10.38 21.94
C GLN A 357 19.93 10.07 20.85
N TYR A 358 19.49 9.63 19.66
CA TYR A 358 20.38 9.17 18.59
C TYR A 358 20.77 10.27 17.58
N ASP A 359 20.02 11.37 17.54
CA ASP A 359 20.31 12.54 16.71
C ASP A 359 19.91 13.85 17.43
N PRO A 360 20.63 14.23 18.49
CA PRO A 360 20.37 15.46 19.24
C PRO A 360 20.61 16.74 18.41
N SER A 361 21.41 16.62 17.35
CA SER A 361 21.69 17.69 16.39
C SER A 361 20.56 17.91 15.37
N GLY A 362 19.67 16.94 15.20
CA GLY A 362 18.69 16.91 14.10
C GLY A 362 19.35 16.88 12.72
N LEU A 363 20.47 16.17 12.58
CA LEU A 363 21.18 15.97 11.32
C LEU A 363 20.26 15.35 10.25
N PHE A 364 19.49 14.33 10.65
CA PHE A 364 18.54 13.68 9.77
C PHE A 364 17.18 14.37 9.89
N TRP A 365 16.82 15.15 8.89
CA TRP A 365 15.56 15.89 8.89
C TRP A 365 14.69 15.51 7.68
N THR A 366 13.46 15.13 7.97
CA THR A 366 12.40 14.84 7.00
C THR A 366 11.14 15.53 7.46
N THR A 367 10.30 16.01 6.52
CA THR A 367 9.04 16.65 6.88
C THR A 367 7.89 16.16 5.98
N PRO A 368 6.75 15.74 6.57
CA PRO A 368 6.55 15.49 8.00
C PRO A 368 7.41 14.30 8.49
N GLY A 369 7.93 14.38 9.71
CA GLY A 369 8.87 13.42 10.27
C GLY A 369 9.00 13.56 11.78
N ILE A 370 9.57 12.57 12.46
CA ILE A 370 9.77 12.65 13.92
C ILE A 370 10.66 13.85 14.27
N ASN A 371 10.17 14.70 15.17
CA ASN A 371 10.80 15.97 15.57
C ASN A 371 10.97 16.99 14.44
N ALA A 372 10.27 16.84 13.31
CA ALA A 372 10.37 17.78 12.19
C ALA A 372 9.95 19.21 12.55
N GLU A 373 9.04 19.37 13.51
CA GLU A 373 8.55 20.64 14.05
C GLU A 373 9.62 21.49 14.74
N GLN A 374 10.78 20.91 15.04
CA GLN A 374 11.92 21.64 15.60
C GLN A 374 12.67 22.46 14.54
N TRP A 375 12.30 22.31 13.27
CA TRP A 375 12.95 22.94 12.13
C TRP A 375 11.93 23.48 11.14
N GLU A 376 12.25 24.60 10.52
CA GLU A 376 11.40 25.23 9.50
C GLU A 376 12.23 25.54 8.26
N VAL A 377 11.58 25.63 7.10
CA VAL A 377 12.25 26.06 5.88
C VAL A 377 12.03 27.55 5.66
N LYS A 378 13.11 28.33 5.71
CA LYS A 378 13.13 29.76 5.45
C LYS A 378 13.97 30.03 4.22
N SER A 379 13.33 30.53 3.16
CA SER A 379 13.99 30.86 1.89
C SER A 379 14.84 29.71 1.33
N GLY A 380 14.30 28.49 1.36
CA GLY A 380 14.97 27.29 0.86
C GLY A 380 16.06 26.70 1.78
N ARG A 381 16.24 27.25 2.99
CA ARG A 381 17.18 26.72 4.00
C ARG A 381 16.43 26.14 5.18
N VAL A 382 16.90 25.01 5.69
CA VAL A 382 16.41 24.41 6.94
C VAL A 382 17.01 25.18 8.11
N CYS A 383 16.16 25.73 8.97
CA CYS A 383 16.51 26.55 10.12
C CYS A 383 15.89 25.95 11.38
N LYS A 384 16.63 25.96 12.49
CA LYS A 384 16.08 25.56 13.78
C LYS A 384 15.04 26.58 14.26
N VAL A 385 13.90 26.12 14.75
CA VAL A 385 12.86 26.99 15.33
C VAL A 385 13.32 27.45 16.71
N ASN A 386 13.55 28.75 16.88
CA ASN A 386 13.87 29.36 18.17
C ASN A 386 12.57 29.72 18.91
N GLY A 387 12.19 28.96 19.94
CA GLY A 387 11.00 29.21 20.76
C GLY A 387 10.06 28.00 20.86
N LYS A 388 8.77 28.22 21.16
CA LYS A 388 7.76 27.15 21.11
C LYS A 388 7.63 26.68 19.65
N PRO A 389 7.69 25.36 19.38
CA PRO A 389 7.47 24.83 18.03
C PRO A 389 6.11 25.33 17.52
N VAL A 390 6.12 26.11 16.44
CA VAL A 390 4.90 26.38 15.68
C VAL A 390 4.75 25.21 14.73
N ALA A 391 3.51 24.71 14.53
CA ALA A 391 3.26 23.69 13.53
C ALA A 391 3.86 24.15 12.19
N VAL A 392 4.94 23.49 11.79
CA VAL A 392 5.68 23.88 10.59
C VAL A 392 4.82 23.48 9.41
N ALA A 393 4.39 24.46 8.62
CA ALA A 393 3.79 24.17 7.33
C ALA A 393 4.81 23.35 6.52
N PRO A 394 4.46 22.16 6.04
CA PRO A 394 5.37 21.37 5.23
C PRO A 394 5.86 22.20 4.06
N THR A 395 7.11 22.02 3.65
CA THR A 395 7.58 22.61 2.42
C THR A 395 6.75 22.09 1.25
N ALA A 396 5.92 22.98 0.67
CA ALA A 396 5.15 22.67 -0.53
C ALA A 396 6.03 22.49 -1.78
N VAL A 397 7.32 22.83 -1.67
CA VAL A 397 8.29 22.80 -2.77
C VAL A 397 9.50 21.99 -2.31
N ALA A 398 9.86 20.96 -3.07
CA ALA A 398 11.14 20.28 -2.91
C ALA A 398 12.30 21.28 -3.12
N PRO A 399 13.51 21.04 -2.59
CA PRO A 399 14.68 21.86 -2.90
C PRO A 399 14.80 22.10 -4.42
N THR A 400 15.30 23.26 -4.86
CA THR A 400 15.41 23.58 -6.30
C THR A 400 16.36 22.65 -7.07
N THR A 401 17.13 21.83 -6.37
CA THR A 401 17.97 20.76 -6.92
C THR A 401 17.22 19.45 -7.12
N ASP A 402 16.04 19.29 -6.52
CA ASP A 402 15.14 18.18 -6.76
C ASP A 402 14.25 18.51 -7.96
N ASP A 403 14.09 17.52 -8.84
CA ASP A 403 13.31 17.69 -10.05
C ASP A 403 11.83 17.93 -9.75
N ALA A 404 11.28 19.00 -10.33
CA ALA A 404 9.94 19.51 -10.07
C ALA A 404 8.96 19.11 -11.18
N THR A 405 8.88 17.81 -11.49
CA THR A 405 7.85 17.31 -12.41
C THR A 405 6.58 16.93 -11.65
N SER A 406 5.49 17.66 -11.92
CA SER A 406 4.17 17.36 -11.39
C SER A 406 3.58 16.14 -12.10
N ALA A 407 3.01 15.20 -11.34
CA ALA A 407 2.38 14.01 -11.90
C ALA A 407 1.19 14.40 -12.80
N HIS A 408 1.26 14.07 -14.09
CA HIS A 408 0.22 14.37 -15.07
C HIS A 408 -0.96 13.37 -14.94
N TRP A 409 -1.87 13.66 -14.01
CA TRP A 409 -2.95 12.77 -13.57
C TRP A 409 -3.90 12.27 -14.65
N LEU A 410 -4.09 13.01 -15.75
CA LEU A 410 -4.92 12.57 -16.89
C LEU A 410 -4.25 11.45 -17.72
N LEU A 411 -2.92 11.44 -17.79
CA LEU A 411 -2.13 10.43 -18.49
C LEU A 411 -1.87 9.20 -17.61
N ASN A 412 -1.81 9.38 -16.30
CA ASN A 412 -1.53 8.33 -15.30
C ASN A 412 -2.78 7.52 -14.87
N ARG A 413 -3.91 7.63 -15.58
CA ARG A 413 -5.16 6.87 -15.30
C ARG A 413 -5.07 5.35 -15.53
N LYS A 414 -3.89 4.81 -15.87
CA LYS A 414 -3.65 3.37 -15.98
C LYS A 414 -3.29 2.80 -14.61
N THR A 415 -4.30 2.60 -13.77
CA THR A 415 -4.13 2.02 -12.43
C THR A 415 -4.17 0.49 -12.46
N ILE A 416 -3.22 -0.14 -11.76
CA ILE A 416 -3.18 -1.46 -11.07
C ILE A 416 -3.63 -2.74 -11.81
N LEU A 417 -4.46 -2.70 -12.84
CA LEU A 417 -5.11 -3.86 -13.47
C LEU A 417 -4.68 -4.07 -14.93
N GLY A 418 -3.46 -3.68 -15.28
CA GLY A 418 -2.93 -3.75 -16.64
C GLY A 418 -3.49 -2.69 -17.59
N SER A 419 -3.10 -2.78 -18.87
CA SER A 419 -3.78 -2.04 -19.94
C SER A 419 -5.25 -2.43 -19.95
N PHE A 420 -6.15 -1.46 -20.20
CA PHE A 420 -7.55 -1.70 -20.54
C PHE A 420 -7.61 -2.73 -21.68
N GLN A 421 -7.65 -4.02 -21.36
CA GLN A 421 -8.45 -4.94 -22.16
C GLN A 421 -9.88 -4.48 -21.86
N LEU A 422 -10.34 -3.53 -22.68
CA LEU A 422 -11.70 -3.63 -23.15
C LEU A 422 -11.85 -5.11 -23.50
N ILE A 423 -12.66 -5.84 -22.75
CA ILE A 423 -13.26 -7.04 -23.31
C ILE A 423 -14.07 -6.47 -24.47
N GLU A 424 -13.45 -6.38 -25.65
CA GLU A 424 -13.81 -5.49 -26.76
C GLU A 424 -15.21 -5.76 -27.33
N LYS A 425 -15.90 -6.77 -26.80
CA LYS A 425 -17.34 -6.91 -26.90
C LYS A 425 -17.90 -7.18 -25.52
N ALA A 426 -18.79 -6.32 -25.06
CA ALA A 426 -19.79 -6.73 -24.08
C ALA A 426 -20.45 -7.99 -24.66
N PRO A 427 -20.35 -9.15 -23.99
CA PRO A 427 -21.04 -10.32 -24.50
C PRO A 427 -22.55 -10.05 -24.38
N PRO A 428 -23.36 -10.57 -25.33
CA PRO A 428 -24.79 -10.31 -25.37
C PRO A 428 -25.44 -10.63 -24.01
N SER A 429 -26.53 -9.93 -23.69
CA SER A 429 -27.22 -9.85 -22.39
C SER A 429 -27.72 -11.18 -21.79
N SER A 430 -27.38 -12.32 -22.39
CA SER A 430 -27.75 -13.68 -21.97
C SER A 430 -26.58 -14.52 -21.41
N SER A 431 -25.41 -13.93 -21.15
CA SER A 431 -24.20 -14.69 -20.77
C SER A 431 -23.69 -14.37 -19.37
N TYR A 432 -24.46 -14.75 -18.34
CA TYR A 432 -23.91 -15.02 -17.00
C TYR A 432 -24.60 -16.20 -16.34
N LEU A 433 -23.80 -17.24 -16.08
CA LEU A 433 -23.78 -18.09 -14.89
C LEU A 433 -22.46 -18.87 -15.00
N GLY A 434 -21.50 -18.60 -14.11
CA GLY A 434 -20.23 -19.31 -14.14
C GLY A 434 -20.42 -20.80 -13.83
N LEU A 435 -19.89 -21.69 -14.69
CA LEU A 435 -19.56 -23.09 -14.37
C LEU A 435 -18.47 -23.63 -15.33
N GLN A 436 -17.34 -24.03 -14.73
CA GLN A 436 -16.38 -25.08 -15.13
C GLN A 436 -15.29 -24.81 -16.21
N PRO A 437 -14.12 -25.48 -16.08
CA PRO A 437 -12.94 -25.28 -16.89
C PRO A 437 -13.00 -26.14 -18.16
N THR A 438 -12.64 -25.56 -19.31
CA THR A 438 -12.25 -26.35 -20.47
C THR A 438 -10.73 -26.47 -20.47
N ALA A 439 -10.24 -27.71 -20.33
CA ALA A 439 -8.87 -28.07 -20.61
C ALA A 439 -8.42 -27.41 -21.93
N VAL A 440 -7.35 -26.64 -21.89
CA VAL A 440 -6.73 -26.10 -23.11
C VAL A 440 -5.92 -27.24 -23.73
N PRO A 441 -6.21 -27.69 -24.96
CA PRO A 441 -5.32 -28.62 -25.66
C PRO A 441 -4.00 -27.90 -25.93
N ALA A 442 -2.88 -28.57 -25.70
CA ALA A 442 -1.56 -28.06 -26.04
C ALA A 442 -1.50 -27.72 -27.54
N VAL A 443 -1.24 -26.45 -27.86
CA VAL A 443 -0.91 -26.04 -29.24
C VAL A 443 0.61 -25.87 -29.33
N PRO A 444 1.30 -26.59 -30.23
CA PRO A 444 2.74 -26.48 -30.39
C PRO A 444 3.10 -25.17 -31.09
N TYR A 445 3.98 -24.38 -30.48
CA TYR A 445 4.60 -23.24 -31.15
C TYR A 445 5.65 -23.73 -32.14
N SER A 446 5.37 -23.60 -33.44
CA SER A 446 6.40 -23.56 -34.48
C SER A 446 6.50 -22.13 -35.00
N LEU A 447 7.64 -21.47 -34.75
CA LEU A 447 8.00 -20.18 -35.34
C LEU A 447 8.47 -20.38 -36.78
N PRO A 448 8.05 -19.56 -37.76
CA PRO A 448 8.81 -19.34 -38.97
C PRO A 448 9.86 -18.24 -38.76
N ILE A 449 10.96 -18.43 -39.50
CA ILE A 449 12.26 -17.75 -39.51
C ILE A 449 12.14 -16.25 -39.81
#